data_AF-A0A7W0LL31-F1
#
_entry.id   AF-A0A7W0LL31-F1
#
_cell.length_a   1.000
_cell.length_b   1.000
_cell.length_c   1.000
_cell.angle_alpha   90.00
_cell.angle_beta   90.00
_cell.angle_gamma   90.00
#
_symmetry.space_group_name_H-M   'P 1'
#
loop_
_entity.id
_entity.type
_entity.pdbx_description
1 polymer ?
#
loop_
_entity_poly.entity_id
_entity_poly.type
_entity_poly.pdbx_seq_one_letter_code
_entity_poly.pdbx_strand_id
1 'polypeptide(L)' 'MRTTVTLADDVAAAVEKLRRERGIGVSEAVNSLVRGGLGTKRRGERFRQETHDLGAGIDFSNVGDAIETLDGPAGS' A
#
# COMPACT_ATOMS: atom_id res chain seq x y z
N MET A 1 23.30 23.32 -1.50
CA MET A 1 22.43 24.45 -1.11
C MET A 1 22.34 24.48 0.41
N ARG A 2 22.26 25.67 1.03
CA ARG A 2 22.13 25.82 2.49
C ARG A 2 20.73 26.38 2.79
N THR A 3 19.97 25.61 3.56
CA THR A 3 18.59 25.92 3.92
C THR A 3 18.43 25.70 5.41
N THR A 4 17.68 26.56 6.08
CA THR A 4 17.27 26.37 7.46
C THR A 4 15.95 25.60 7.47
N VAL A 5 15.89 24.51 8.23
CA VAL A 5 14.69 23.68 8.38
C VAL A 5 14.43 23.44 9.86
N THR A 6 13.16 23.40 10.24
CA THR A 6 12.74 23.02 11.59
C THR A 6 12.42 21.54 11.61
N LEU A 7 12.94 20.81 12.60
CA LEU A 7 12.69 19.38 12.78
C LEU A 7 11.64 19.18 13.87
N ALA A 8 10.68 18.28 13.64
CA ALA A 8 9.83 17.77 14.70
C ALA A 8 10.64 16.88 15.67
N ASP A 9 10.13 16.66 16.87
CA ASP A 9 10.86 15.97 17.95
C ASP A 9 11.23 14.53 17.56
N ASP A 10 10.34 13.81 16.87
CA ASP A 10 10.57 12.46 16.36
C ASP A 10 11.68 12.43 15.30
N VAL A 11 11.71 13.44 14.42
CA VAL A 11 12.75 13.59 13.40
C VAL A 11 14.10 13.93 14.03
N ALA A 12 14.13 14.81 15.04
CA ALA A 12 15.35 15.13 15.76
C ALA A 12 15.91 13.89 16.48
N ALA A 13 15.06 13.08 17.11
CA ALA A 13 15.46 11.82 17.73
C ALA A 13 16.04 10.83 16.71
N ALA A 14 15.45 10.71 15.52
CA ALA A 14 15.97 9.87 14.44
C ALA A 14 17.35 10.34 13.94
N VAL A 15 17.55 11.66 13.82
CA VAL A 15 18.86 12.24 13.47
C VAL A 15 19.90 11.89 14.55
N GLU A 16 19.60 12.11 15.83
CA GLU A 16 20.52 11.80 16.92
C GLU A 16 20.87 10.31 17.01
N LYS A 17 19.88 9.43 16.80
CA LYS A 17 20.12 8.00 16.71
C LYS A 17 21.13 7.66 15.61
N LEU A 18 20.92 8.17 14.41
CA LEU A 18 21.80 7.91 13.27
C LEU A 18 23.22 8.46 13.51
N ARG A 19 23.33 9.62 14.16
CA ARG A 19 24.62 10.21 14.56
C ARG A 19 25.37 9.29 15.53
N ARG A 20 24.69 8.74 16.53
CA ARG A 20 25.30 7.82 17.51
C ARG A 20 25.75 6.51 16.86
N GLU A 21 24.94 5.97 15.94
CA GLU A 21 25.23 4.70 15.28
C GLU A 21 26.40 4.80 14.27
N ARG A 22 26.54 5.95 13.59
CA ARG A 22 27.48 6.10 12.48
C ARG A 22 28.62 7.10 12.73
N GLY A 23 28.58 7.84 13.83
CA GLY A 23 29.59 8.85 14.16
C GLY A 23 29.60 10.06 13.22
N ILE A 24 28.48 10.37 12.56
CA ILE A 24 28.39 11.42 11.53
C ILE A 24 27.84 12.75 12.06
N GLY A 25 28.07 13.82 11.30
CA GLY A 25 27.55 15.17 11.61
C GLY A 25 26.04 15.31 11.36
N VAL A 26 25.42 16.35 11.94
CA VAL A 26 23.98 16.64 11.82
C VAL A 26 23.55 16.78 10.36
N SER A 27 24.23 17.64 9.59
CA SER A 27 23.91 17.86 8.17
C SER A 27 24.02 16.59 7.34
N GLU A 28 24.97 15.72 7.66
CA GLU A 28 25.17 14.46 6.96
C GLU A 28 24.05 13.47 7.30
N ALA A 29 23.71 13.33 8.59
CA ALA A 29 22.61 12.51 9.06
C ALA A 29 21.28 12.92 8.42
N VAL A 30 20.96 14.23 8.42
CA VAL A 30 19.75 14.77 7.79
C VAL A 30 19.71 14.44 6.30
N ASN A 31 20.78 14.71 5.55
CA ASN A 31 20.81 14.42 4.12
C ASN A 31 20.71 12.92 3.81
N SER A 32 21.25 12.06 4.68
CA SER A 32 21.17 10.61 4.53
C SER A 32 19.72 10.12 4.69
N LEU A 33 19.02 10.60 5.73
CA LEU A 33 17.60 10.30 5.96
C LEU A 33 16.71 10.81 4.82
N VAL A 34 16.91 12.05 4.37
CA VAL A 34 16.17 12.63 3.25
C VAL A 34 16.37 11.81 1.98
N ARG A 35 17.61 11.45 1.64
CA ARG A 35 17.89 10.61 0.46
C ARG A 35 17.23 9.23 0.55
N GLY A 36 17.26 8.61 1.73
CA GLY A 36 16.55 7.36 1.98
C GLY A 36 15.04 7.47 1.71
N GLY A 37 14.42 8.54 2.25
CA GLY A 37 12.99 8.80 2.04
C GLY A 37 12.62 9.12 0.59
N LEU A 38 13.46 9.86 -0.14
CA LEU A 38 13.23 10.17 -1.56
C LEU A 38 13.34 8.93 -2.46
N GLY A 39 14.19 7.96 -2.09
CA GLY A 39 14.33 6.69 -2.81
C GLY A 39 13.18 5.70 -2.55
N THR A 40 12.50 5.81 -1.41
CA THR A 40 11.31 5.02 -1.09
C THR A 40 10.08 5.57 -1.82
N LYS A 41 9.98 5.33 -3.13
CA LYS A 41 8.65 5.25 -3.74
C LYS A 41 7.98 4.04 -3.11
N ARG A 42 6.95 4.25 -2.29
CA ARG A 42 6.05 3.18 -1.86
C ARG A 42 5.48 2.58 -3.13
N ARG A 43 6.07 1.48 -3.60
CA ARG A 43 5.51 0.68 -4.67
C ARG A 43 4.31 0.03 -4.00
N GLY A 44 3.18 0.74 -3.98
CA GLY A 44 1.90 0.09 -3.68
C GLY A 44 1.89 -1.16 -4.55
N GLU A 45 1.66 -2.32 -3.95
CA GLU A 45 1.45 -3.51 -4.75
C GLU A 45 0.40 -3.14 -5.79
N ARG A 46 0.75 -3.33 -7.06
CA ARG A 46 -0.21 -3.10 -8.12
C ARG A 46 -1.36 -4.04 -7.82
N PHE A 47 -2.51 -3.47 -7.52
CA PHE A 47 -3.74 -4.22 -7.38
C PHE A 47 -3.85 -5.12 -8.61
N ARG A 48 -3.82 -6.43 -8.38
CA ARG A 48 -4.05 -7.43 -9.41
C ARG A 48 -5.38 -8.05 -9.07
N GLN A 49 -6.38 -7.77 -9.90
CA GLN A 49 -7.65 -8.46 -9.80
C GLN A 49 -7.40 -9.94 -10.07
N GLU A 50 -7.65 -10.77 -9.07
CA GLU A 50 -7.65 -12.23 -9.23
C GLU A 50 -9.00 -12.61 -9.85
N THR A 51 -8.97 -13.00 -11.13
CA THR A 51 -10.15 -13.53 -11.79
C THR A 51 -10.33 -14.97 -11.35
N HIS A 52 -11.39 -15.25 -10.60
CA HIS A 52 -11.81 -16.62 -10.31
C HIS A 52 -12.81 -17.08 -11.36
N ASP A 53 -12.71 -18.36 -11.72
CA ASP A 53 -13.72 -19.03 -12.54
C ASP A 53 -15.01 -19.16 -11.71
N LEU A 54 -16.05 -18.42 -12.12
CA LEU A 54 -17.36 -18.43 -11.47
C LEU A 54 -18.24 -19.61 -11.93
N GLY A 55 -17.70 -20.54 -12.72
CA GLY A 55 -18.43 -21.66 -13.29
C GLY A 55 -19.30 -21.27 -14.48
N ALA A 56 -20.27 -22.11 -14.82
CA ALA A 56 -21.21 -21.84 -15.90
C ALA A 56 -22.03 -20.57 -15.58
N GLY A 57 -21.88 -19.55 -16.43
CA GLY A 57 -22.62 -18.30 -16.28
C GLY A 57 -24.13 -18.53 -16.43
N ILE A 58 -24.91 -18.01 -15.49
CA ILE A 58 -26.36 -17.96 -15.62
C ILE A 58 -26.68 -16.84 -16.60
N ASP A 59 -27.52 -17.12 -17.61
CA ASP A 59 -28.00 -16.10 -18.52
C ASP A 59 -29.00 -15.20 -17.79
N PHE A 60 -28.63 -13.93 -17.59
CA PHE A 60 -29.46 -12.93 -16.92
C PHE A 60 -30.41 -12.18 -17.86
N SER A 61 -30.48 -12.57 -19.13
CA SER A 61 -31.41 -11.97 -20.10
C SER A 61 -32.88 -12.17 -19.69
N ASN A 62 -33.15 -13.21 -18.90
CA ASN A 62 -34.42 -13.41 -18.19
C ASN A 62 -34.16 -13.69 -16.70
N VAL A 63 -34.39 -12.68 -15.87
CA VAL A 63 -34.17 -12.75 -14.42
C VAL A 63 -35.08 -13.80 -13.74
N GLY A 64 -36.26 -14.09 -14.29
CA GLY A 64 -37.18 -15.10 -13.74
C GLY A 64 -36.59 -16.51 -13.84
N ASP A 65 -36.15 -16.91 -15.03
CA ASP A 65 -35.57 -18.23 -15.29
C ASP A 65 -34.23 -18.42 -14.55
N ALA A 66 -33.48 -17.33 -14.36
CA ALA A 66 -32.23 -17.31 -13.61
C ALA A 66 -32.42 -17.62 -12.11
N ILE A 67 -33.50 -17.12 -11.51
CA ILE A 67 -33.84 -17.38 -10.10
C ILE A 67 -34.31 -18.84 -9.92
N GLU A 68 -35.17 -19.35 -10.82
CA GLU A 68 -35.65 -20.73 -10.78
C GLU A 68 -34.51 -21.77 -10.90
N THR A 69 -33.50 -21.47 -11.71
CA THR A 69 -32.30 -22.31 -11.87
C THR A 69 -31.43 -22.36 -10.61
N LEU A 70 -31.41 -21.27 -9.83
CA LEU A 70 -30.66 -21.17 -8.58
C LEU A 70 -31.35 -21.85 -7.39
N ASP A 71 -32.68 -21.82 -7.34
CA ASP A 71 -33.44 -22.42 -6.23
C ASP A 71 -33.51 -23.96 -6.31
N GLY A 72 -33.29 -24.56 -7.49
CA GLY A 72 -33.33 -26.02 -7.70
C GLY A 72 -34.70 -26.65 -7.42
N PRO A 73 -34.95 -27.91 -7.83
CA PRO A 73 -36.23 -28.57 -7.57
C PRO A 73 -36.29 -29.05 -6.11
N ALA A 74 -36.57 -28.14 -5.18
CA ALA A 74 -36.99 -28.44 -3.82
C ALA A 74 -38.37 -27.82 -3.55
N GLY A 75 -39.35 -28.34 -4.29
CA GLY A 75 -40.76 -28.33 -3.92
C GLY A 75 -41.30 -29.76 -3.93
N SER A 76 -40.68 -30.67 -3.18
CA SER A 76 -41.20 -32.01 -2.81
C SER A 76 -40.40 -32.58 -1.65
#